data_AF-A0A842NKA3-F1
#
_entry.id   AF-A0A842NKA3-F1
#
_cell.length_a   1.000
_cell.length_b   1.000
_cell.length_c   1.000
_cell.angle_alpha   90.00
_cell.angle_beta   90.00
_cell.angle_gamma   90.00
#
_symmetry.space_group_name_H-M   'P 1'
#
loop_
_entity.id
_entity.type
_entity.pdbx_description
1 polymer ?
#
loop_
_entity_poly.entity_id
_entity_poly.type
_entity_poly.pdbx_seq_one_letter_code
_entity_poly.pdbx_strand_id
1 'polypeptide(L)' 'MGLSKSIESGKERRKKYRKSKAFDRSCRNHGSCDYCKGNRQLKNKKRELSANEQIENFKEKQNDDGF' A
#
# COMPACT_ATOMS: atom_id res chain seq x y z
N MET A 1 4.53 13.18 -37.03
CA MET A 1 3.44 12.26 -36.63
C MET A 1 2.99 12.64 -35.22
N GLY A 2 1.71 12.95 -35.03
CA GLY A 2 1.16 13.31 -33.72
C GLY A 2 0.84 12.10 -32.85
N LEU A 3 0.80 12.30 -31.53
CA LEU A 3 0.48 11.26 -30.54
C LEU A 3 -0.83 10.50 -30.86
N SER A 4 -1.88 11.22 -31.26
CA SER A 4 -3.19 10.64 -31.61
C SER A 4 -3.09 9.65 -32.76
N LYS A 5 -2.42 10.03 -33.86
CA LYS A 5 -2.21 9.17 -35.04
C LYS A 5 -1.37 7.93 -34.71
N SER A 6 -0.40 8.05 -33.79
CA SER A 6 0.41 6.91 -33.34
C SER A 6 -0.38 5.93 -32.46
N ILE A 7 -1.32 6.43 -31.65
CA ILE A 7 -2.22 5.59 -30.85
C ILE A 7 -3.18 4.83 -31.77
N GLU A 8 -3.82 5.53 -32.71
CA GLU A 8 -4.79 4.96 -33.65
C GLU A 8 -4.16 3.88 -34.55
N SER A 9 -2.92 4.10 -34.99
CA SER A 9 -2.16 3.14 -35.80
C SER A 9 -1.46 2.04 -35.00
N GLY A 10 -1.63 1.98 -33.67
CA GLY A 10 -1.00 0.97 -32.80
C GLY A 10 0.54 1.07 -32.72
N LYS A 11 1.12 2.17 -33.22
CA LYS A 11 2.58 2.41 -33.21
C LYS A 11 3.06 3.10 -31.93
N GLU A 12 2.14 3.47 -31.04
CA GLU A 12 2.47 4.08 -29.75
C GLU A 12 3.03 3.05 -28.78
N ARG A 13 4.33 3.16 -28.47
CA ARG A 13 5.06 2.24 -27.59
C ARG A 13 5.27 2.78 -26.17
N ARG A 14 4.91 4.04 -25.88
CA ARG A 14 5.09 4.62 -24.54
C ARG A 14 4.16 3.94 -23.54
N LYS A 15 4.70 3.58 -22.37
CA LYS A 15 3.89 3.08 -21.25
C LYS A 15 2.98 4.20 -20.75
N LYS A 16 1.70 3.87 -20.51
CA LYS A 16 0.75 4.79 -19.87
C LYS A 16 1.34 5.32 -18.55
N TYR A 17 1.23 6.62 -18.32
CA TYR A 17 1.73 7.24 -17.10
C TYR A 17 0.94 6.71 -15.88
N ARG A 18 1.67 6.17 -14.89
CA ARG A 18 1.07 5.61 -13.66
C ARG A 18 1.58 6.28 -12.37
N LYS A 19 2.43 7.31 -12.47
CA LYS A 19 3.07 7.93 -11.30
C LYS A 19 2.17 9.01 -10.69
N SER A 20 1.22 8.61 -9.84
CA SER A 20 0.28 9.50 -9.16
C SER A 20 0.92 10.71 -8.45
N LYS A 21 2.15 10.54 -7.95
CA LYS A 21 2.93 11.58 -7.25
C LYS A 21 3.16 12.87 -8.04
N ALA A 22 3.18 12.83 -9.37
CA ALA A 22 3.46 14.04 -10.15
C ALA A 22 2.23 14.93 -10.29
N PHE A 23 1.07 14.35 -10.53
CA PHE A 23 -0.16 15.12 -10.76
C PHE A 23 -0.97 15.35 -9.48
N ASP A 24 -0.87 14.47 -8.48
CA ASP A 24 -1.61 14.59 -7.22
C ASP A 24 -0.65 14.84 -6.04
N ARG A 25 -0.86 15.96 -5.35
CA ARG A 25 -0.12 16.35 -4.15
C ARG A 25 -0.35 15.38 -2.99
N SER A 26 -1.54 14.79 -2.89
CA SER A 26 -1.91 13.83 -1.83
C SER A 26 -1.14 12.50 -1.94
N CYS A 27 -0.77 12.11 -3.16
CA CYS A 27 -0.06 10.86 -3.44
C CYS A 27 1.46 10.95 -3.18
N ARG A 28 2.01 12.14 -2.91
CA ARG A 28 3.45 12.35 -2.67
C ARG A 28 3.93 11.67 -1.39
N ASN A 29 5.24 11.66 -1.18
CA ASN A 29 5.82 11.18 0.08
C ASN A 29 5.21 11.98 1.24
N HIS A 30 4.77 11.29 2.29
CA HIS A 30 4.03 11.86 3.42
C HIS A 30 2.71 12.57 3.08
N GLY A 31 2.20 12.41 1.86
CA GLY A 31 0.89 12.94 1.48
C GLY A 31 -0.27 12.15 2.11
N SER A 32 -1.45 12.77 2.03
CA SER A 32 -2.70 12.34 2.68
C SER A 32 -3.47 11.23 1.94
N CYS A 33 -3.00 10.73 0.80
CA CYS A 33 -3.68 9.64 0.09
C CYS A 33 -3.71 8.36 0.95
N ASP A 34 -4.91 7.90 1.32
CA ASP A 34 -5.11 6.73 2.19
C ASP A 34 -4.58 5.43 1.58
N TYR A 35 -4.79 5.24 0.28
CA TYR A 35 -4.25 4.08 -0.44
C TYR A 35 -2.71 4.03 -0.36
N CYS A 36 -2.05 5.17 -0.68
CA CYS A 36 -0.60 5.26 -0.58
C CYS A 36 -0.11 5.15 0.87
N LYS A 37 -0.84 5.71 1.84
CA LYS A 37 -0.53 5.62 3.28
C LYS A 37 -0.59 4.18 3.76
N GLY A 38 -1.65 3.44 3.40
CA GLY A 38 -1.80 2.02 3.71
C GLY A 38 -0.63 1.19 3.19
N ASN A 39 -0.23 1.39 1.93
CA ASN A 39 0.92 0.70 1.34
C ASN A 39 2.23 1.00 2.06
N ARG A 40 2.46 2.26 2.49
CA ARG A 40 3.64 2.63 3.28
C ARG A 40 3.65 1.99 4.67
N GLN A 41 2.49 1.85 5.31
CA GLN A 41 2.36 1.35 6.68
C GLN A 41 2.16 -0.18 6.77
N LEU A 42 1.97 -0.88 5.65
CA LEU A 42 1.63 -2.31 5.63
C LEU A 42 2.60 -3.17 6.45
N LYS A 43 3.91 -2.91 6.37
CA LYS A 43 4.92 -3.65 7.15
C LYS A 43 4.73 -3.47 8.66
N ASN A 44 4.40 -2.25 9.10
CA ASN A 44 4.20 -1.96 10.51
C ASN A 44 2.91 -2.63 11.00
N LYS A 45 1.81 -2.50 10.24
CA LYS A 45 0.55 -3.18 10.55
C LYS A 45 0.72 -4.69 10.70
N LYS A 46 1.47 -5.34 9.81
CA LYS A 46 1.79 -6.77 9.92
C LYS A 46 2.55 -7.11 11.21
N ARG A 47 3.48 -6.25 11.63
CA ARG A 47 4.23 -6.42 12.88
C ARG A 47 3.33 -6.26 14.10
N GLU A 48 2.48 -5.24 14.11
CA GLU A 48 1.50 -4.99 15.18
C GLU A 48 0.54 -6.17 15.33
N LEU A 49 0.00 -6.68 14.23
CA LEU A 49 -0.87 -7.86 14.24
C LEU A 49 -0.18 -9.08 14.85
N SER A 50 1.04 -9.41 14.39
CA SER A 50 1.79 -10.56 14.92
C SER A 50 2.14 -10.40 16.40
N ALA A 51 2.48 -9.19 16.85
CA ALA A 51 2.75 -8.94 18.27
C ALA A 51 1.49 -9.10 19.12
N ASN A 52 0.34 -8.60 18.64
CA ASN A 52 -0.93 -8.75 19.33
C ASN A 52 -1.33 -10.23 19.44
N GLU A 53 -1.18 -11.02 18.37
CA GLU A 53 -1.42 -12.47 18.41
C GLU A 53 -0.57 -13.17 19.48
N GLN A 54 0.71 -12.82 19.59
CA GLN A 54 1.59 -13.38 20.62
C GLN A 54 1.14 -13.01 22.04
N ILE A 55 0.70 -11.77 22.24
CA ILE A 55 0.20 -11.28 23.53
C ILE A 55 -1.09 -12.01 23.92
N GLU A 56 -2.04 -12.14 23.00
CA GLU A 56 -3.30 -12.85 23.28
C GLU A 56 -3.05 -14.32 23.58
N ASN A 57 -2.22 -15.01 22.79
CA ASN A 57 -1.83 -16.40 23.07
C ASN A 57 -1.16 -16.57 24.44
N PHE A 58 -0.41 -15.58 24.90
CA PHE A 58 0.22 -15.61 26.22
C PHE A 58 -0.83 -15.43 27.33
N LYS A 59 -1.77 -14.50 27.17
CA LYS A 59 -2.86 -14.28 28.14
C LYS A 59 -3.74 -15.51 28.26
N GLU A 60 -4.12 -16.13 27.15
CA GLU A 60 -4.94 -17.35 27.14
C GLU A 60 -4.30 -18.46 27.99
N LYS A 61 -3.02 -18.76 27.75
CA LYS A 61 -2.28 -19.75 28.54
C LYS A 61 -2.25 -19.44 30.04
N GLN A 62 -2.04 -18.18 30.42
CA GLN A 62 -2.06 -17.78 31.83
C GLN A 62 -3.43 -17.98 32.49
N ASN A 63 -4.53 -17.87 31.74
CA ASN A 63 -5.87 -18.16 32.26
C ASN A 63 -6.13 -19.67 32.36
N ASP A 64 -5.57 -20.48 31.46
CA ASP A 64 -5.70 -21.94 31.46
C ASP A 64 -4.84 -22.63 32.54
N ASP A 65 -3.66 -22.09 32.84
CA ASP A 65 -2.72 -22.61 33.86
C ASP A 65 -3.16 -22.30 35.32
N GLY A 66 -4.31 -21.61 35.50
CA GLY A 66 -4.84 -21.15 36.78
C GLY A 66 -5.87 -22.05 37.46
N PHE A 67 -5.81 -23.38 37.26
CA PHE A 67 -6.64 -24.38 37.96
C PHE A 67 -5.90 -25.04 39.14
#